data_AF-A0A2E9PSA1-F1
#
_entry.id   AF-A0A2E9PSA1-F1
#
_cell.length_a   1.000
_cell.length_b   1.000
_cell.length_c   1.000
_cell.angle_alpha   90.00
_cell.angle_beta   90.00
_cell.angle_gamma   90.00
#
_symmetry.space_group_name_H-M   'P 1'
#
loop_
_entity.id
_entity.type
_entity.pdbx_description
1 polymer ?
#
loop_
_entity_poly.entity_id
_entity_poly.type
_entity_poly.pdbx_seq_one_letter_code
_entity_poly.pdbx_strand_id
1 'polypeptide(L)'
;MNIAGNIERGSRFFPDKAAIVFEERSITYTELNAQTNRVANALRAAGVQAGDRVALFLPNIPEFAVVYLGTLKRGAIAVSLNSMLKPAEVEYIINDSDFKVWPAEVEHTLYEHPAIHEAAVFGVADDTRDECVHAHIVLKPGQKIAPEELSEYCRARMATYKVPAKITLVDALPKSATGKVLKRIMREC
;
A
#
# COMPACT_ATOMS: atom_id res chain seq x y z
N MET A 1 -12.26 -14.80 2.70
CA MET A 1 -13.54 -14.13 2.99
C MET A 1 -13.25 -12.65 3.19
N ASN A 2 -13.77 -11.77 2.33
CA ASN A 2 -13.57 -10.31 2.43
C ASN A 2 -14.58 -9.72 3.44
N ILE A 3 -14.16 -8.73 4.24
CA ILE A 3 -15.01 -8.03 5.21
C ILE A 3 -16.28 -7.45 4.57
N ALA A 4 -16.24 -7.08 3.28
CA ALA A 4 -17.40 -6.57 2.57
C ALA A 4 -18.57 -7.58 2.46
N GLY A 5 -18.29 -8.89 2.56
CA GLY A 5 -19.33 -9.93 2.61
C GLY A 5 -20.21 -9.87 3.86
N ASN A 6 -19.74 -9.21 4.93
CA ASN A 6 -20.55 -8.99 6.13
C ASN A 6 -21.71 -8.02 5.86
N ILE A 7 -21.61 -7.14 4.87
CA ILE A 7 -22.69 -6.22 4.49
C ILE A 7 -23.85 -6.97 3.82
N GLU A 8 -23.56 -7.96 2.98
CA GLU A 8 -24.59 -8.82 2.36
C GLU A 8 -25.30 -9.66 3.41
N ARG A 9 -24.55 -10.23 4.35
CA ARG A 9 -25.12 -10.92 5.51
C ARG A 9 -25.98 -9.97 6.35
N GLY A 10 -25.48 -8.78 6.65
CA GLY A 10 -26.21 -7.75 7.39
C GLY A 10 -27.51 -7.35 6.72
N SER A 11 -27.49 -7.13 5.40
CA SER A 11 -28.70 -6.81 4.61
C SER A 11 -29.71 -7.95 4.60
N ARG A 12 -29.26 -9.21 4.64
CA ARG A 12 -30.16 -10.38 4.71
C ARG A 12 -30.79 -10.56 6.08
N PHE A 13 -30.02 -10.42 7.16
CA PHE A 13 -30.48 -10.76 8.52
C PHE A 13 -31.03 -9.57 9.30
N PHE A 14 -30.60 -8.35 8.98
CA PHE A 14 -30.95 -7.11 9.70
C PHE A 14 -31.25 -5.95 8.72
N PRO A 15 -32.13 -6.14 7.72
CA PRO A 15 -32.30 -5.22 6.59
C PRO A 15 -32.56 -3.76 7.01
N ASP A 16 -33.40 -3.56 8.02
CA ASP A 16 -33.87 -2.23 8.45
C ASP A 16 -33.05 -1.66 9.61
N LYS A 17 -32.06 -2.42 10.12
CA LYS A 17 -31.20 -1.93 11.21
C LYS A 17 -30.22 -0.90 10.66
N ALA A 18 -30.00 0.18 11.40
CA ALA A 18 -28.98 1.16 11.08
C ALA A 18 -27.59 0.51 11.03
N ALA A 19 -26.90 0.65 9.90
CA ALA A 19 -25.53 0.23 9.66
C ALA A 19 -24.54 1.37 9.84
N ILE A 20 -24.92 2.58 9.42
CA ILE A 20 -24.17 3.83 9.65
C ILE A 20 -25.14 4.84 10.26
N VAL A 21 -24.68 5.54 11.30
CA VAL A 21 -25.37 6.70 11.88
C VAL A 21 -24.43 7.89 11.72
N PHE A 22 -24.93 8.97 11.14
CA PHE A 22 -24.17 10.19 10.90
C PHE A 22 -25.09 11.39 11.09
N GLU A 23 -24.76 12.22 12.08
CA GLU A 23 -25.64 13.30 12.55
C GLU A 23 -27.06 12.78 12.83
N GLU A 24 -28.09 13.42 12.27
CA GLU A 24 -29.50 13.05 12.44
C GLU A 24 -29.96 11.98 11.43
N ARG A 25 -29.06 11.45 10.61
CA ARG A 25 -29.39 10.49 9.55
C ARG A 25 -28.82 9.12 9.87
N SER A 26 -29.50 8.10 9.36
CA SER A 26 -29.01 6.72 9.40
C SER A 26 -29.14 6.07 8.03
N ILE A 27 -28.20 5.19 7.72
CA ILE A 27 -28.23 4.31 6.55
C ILE A 27 -28.44 2.91 7.07
N THR A 28 -29.49 2.25 6.62
CA THR A 28 -29.79 0.85 6.97
C THR A 28 -28.83 -0.13 6.29
N TYR A 29 -28.77 -1.37 6.76
CA TYR A 29 -27.96 -2.40 6.09
C TYR A 29 -28.39 -2.65 4.64
N THR A 30 -29.69 -2.58 4.34
CA THR A 30 -30.19 -2.72 2.96
C THR A 30 -29.72 -1.57 2.07
N GLU A 31 -29.83 -0.33 2.55
CA GLU A 31 -29.38 0.84 1.81
C GLU A 31 -27.86 0.84 1.62
N LEU A 32 -27.10 0.49 2.66
CA LEU A 32 -25.64 0.38 2.59
C LEU A 32 -25.22 -0.69 1.58
N ASN A 33 -25.87 -1.85 1.58
CA ASN A 33 -25.59 -2.90 0.59
C ASN A 33 -25.90 -2.44 -0.83
N ALA A 34 -27.04 -1.75 -1.04
CA ALA A 34 -27.39 -1.21 -2.34
C ALA A 34 -26.41 -0.13 -2.82
N GLN A 35 -26.01 0.80 -1.94
CA GLN A 35 -25.05 1.85 -2.25
C GLN A 35 -23.65 1.29 -2.57
N THR A 36 -23.15 0.35 -1.77
CA THR A 36 -21.84 -0.28 -2.00
C THR A 36 -21.83 -1.12 -3.28
N ASN A 37 -22.93 -1.79 -3.62
CA ASN A 37 -23.07 -2.49 -4.91
C ASN A 37 -23.06 -1.51 -6.10
N ARG A 38 -23.70 -0.33 -5.97
CA ARG A 38 -23.62 0.71 -7.01
C ARG A 38 -22.19 1.17 -7.25
N VAL A 39 -21.42 1.41 -6.18
CA VAL A 39 -19.99 1.75 -6.30
C VAL A 39 -19.21 0.63 -6.98
N ALA A 40 -19.36 -0.62 -6.54
CA ALA A 40 -18.65 -1.75 -7.13
C ALA A 40 -18.92 -1.89 -8.64
N ASN A 41 -20.17 -1.68 -9.06
CA ASN A 41 -20.56 -1.69 -10.47
C ASN A 41 -20.01 -0.48 -11.24
N ALA A 42 -19.98 0.71 -10.65
CA ALA A 42 -19.39 1.89 -11.25
C ALA A 42 -17.87 1.72 -11.47
N LEU A 43 -17.15 1.18 -10.49
CA LEU A 43 -15.73 0.85 -10.60
C LEU A 43 -15.49 -0.18 -11.70
N ARG A 44 -16.34 -1.23 -11.78
CA ARG A 44 -16.29 -2.20 -12.88
C ARG A 44 -16.48 -1.51 -14.24
N ALA A 45 -17.45 -0.61 -14.37
CA ALA A 45 -17.69 0.12 -15.61
C ALA A 45 -16.54 1.06 -15.98
N ALA A 46 -15.82 1.59 -14.98
CA ALA A 46 -14.59 2.36 -15.15
C ALA A 46 -13.35 1.50 -15.47
N GLY A 47 -13.50 0.17 -15.59
CA GLY A 47 -12.42 -0.74 -15.96
C GLY A 47 -11.63 -1.35 -14.79
N VAL A 48 -11.96 -1.00 -13.54
CA VAL A 48 -11.26 -1.50 -12.35
C VAL A 48 -11.41 -3.02 -12.25
N GLN A 49 -10.28 -3.71 -12.12
CA GLN A 49 -10.16 -5.15 -11.93
C GLN A 49 -9.94 -5.52 -10.46
N ALA A 50 -10.03 -6.82 -10.16
CA ALA A 50 -9.65 -7.31 -8.84
C ALA A 50 -8.13 -7.17 -8.66
N GLY A 51 -7.70 -6.70 -7.50
CA GLY A 51 -6.29 -6.37 -7.22
C GLY A 51 -5.91 -4.92 -7.53
N ASP A 52 -6.64 -4.22 -8.39
CA ASP A 52 -6.40 -2.80 -8.68
C ASP A 52 -6.56 -1.95 -7.42
N ARG A 53 -5.78 -0.88 -7.33
CA ARG A 53 -5.81 0.06 -6.23
C ARG A 53 -6.70 1.25 -6.56
N VAL A 54 -7.61 1.58 -5.66
CA VAL A 54 -8.51 2.74 -5.79
C VAL A 54 -8.23 3.70 -4.66
N ALA A 55 -7.66 4.86 -5.01
CA ALA A 55 -7.41 5.94 -4.05
C ALA A 55 -8.73 6.60 -3.63
N LEU A 56 -8.93 6.73 -2.32
CA LEU A 56 -10.10 7.32 -1.69
C LEU A 56 -9.69 8.63 -1.01
N PHE A 57 -9.96 9.75 -1.67
CA PHE A 57 -9.69 11.08 -1.15
C PHE A 57 -11.00 11.73 -0.67
N LEU A 58 -11.48 11.29 0.49
CA LEU A 58 -12.75 11.69 1.09
C LEU A 58 -12.57 11.98 2.58
N PRO A 59 -13.30 12.93 3.17
CA PRO A 59 -13.33 13.14 4.61
C PRO A 59 -14.09 12.01 5.34
N ASN A 60 -14.15 12.07 6.67
CA ASN A 60 -14.88 11.10 7.51
C ASN A 60 -16.41 11.30 7.43
N ILE A 61 -16.99 10.98 6.28
CA ILE A 61 -18.43 11.04 5.97
C ILE A 61 -18.95 9.64 5.57
N PRO A 62 -20.27 9.38 5.59
CA PRO A 62 -20.83 8.07 5.24
C PRO A 62 -20.37 7.53 3.88
N GLU A 63 -20.19 8.41 2.90
CA GLU A 63 -19.71 8.09 1.56
C GLU A 63 -18.33 7.44 1.57
N PHE A 64 -17.45 7.81 2.52
CA PHE A 64 -16.15 7.15 2.67
C PHE A 64 -16.34 5.64 2.91
N ALA A 65 -17.21 5.27 3.87
CA ALA A 65 -17.48 3.87 4.18
C ALA A 65 -18.15 3.14 3.00
N VAL A 66 -19.07 3.82 2.30
CA VAL A 66 -19.75 3.28 1.11
C VAL A 66 -18.74 3.00 -0.01
N VAL A 67 -17.85 3.94 -0.32
CA VAL A 67 -16.88 3.77 -1.41
C VAL A 67 -15.80 2.77 -1.02
N TYR A 68 -15.34 2.78 0.23
CA TYR A 68 -14.41 1.79 0.76
C TYR A 68 -14.95 0.37 0.63
N LEU A 69 -16.16 0.10 1.14
CA LEU A 69 -16.78 -1.21 1.07
C LEU A 69 -17.13 -1.62 -0.37
N GLY A 70 -17.55 -0.67 -1.21
CA GLY A 70 -17.81 -0.91 -2.64
C GLY A 70 -16.55 -1.30 -3.41
N THR A 71 -15.42 -0.67 -3.10
CA THR A 71 -14.10 -1.01 -3.65
C THR A 71 -13.71 -2.45 -3.27
N LEU A 72 -13.87 -2.80 -2.00
CA LEU A 72 -13.62 -4.15 -1.52
C LEU A 72 -14.55 -5.20 -2.16
N LYS A 73 -15.84 -4.87 -2.36
CA LYS A 73 -16.77 -5.74 -3.11
C LYS A 73 -16.33 -6.00 -4.53
N ARG A 74 -15.71 -5.01 -5.19
CA ARG A 74 -15.14 -5.18 -6.53
C ARG A 74 -13.95 -6.14 -6.55
N GLY A 75 -13.36 -6.42 -5.39
CA GLY A 75 -12.09 -7.15 -5.25
C GLY A 75 -10.87 -6.25 -5.42
N ALA A 76 -11.07 -4.93 -5.48
CA ALA A 76 -10.02 -3.94 -5.54
C ALA A 76 -9.52 -3.59 -4.12
N ILE A 77 -8.35 -2.97 -4.06
CA ILE A 77 -7.69 -2.52 -2.83
C ILE A 77 -8.02 -1.05 -2.61
N ALA A 78 -8.67 -0.74 -1.48
CA ALA A 78 -8.96 0.63 -1.10
C ALA A 78 -7.72 1.30 -0.49
N VAL A 79 -7.26 2.41 -1.09
CA VAL A 79 -6.15 3.22 -0.58
C VAL A 79 -6.74 4.49 0.04
N SER A 80 -6.94 4.52 1.35
CA SER A 80 -7.52 5.66 2.04
C SER A 80 -6.50 6.79 2.21
N LEU A 81 -6.83 7.96 1.69
CA LEU A 81 -6.01 9.17 1.81
C LEU A 81 -6.72 10.16 2.74
N ASN A 82 -5.98 10.69 3.71
CA ASN A 82 -6.50 11.76 4.56
C ASN A 82 -6.66 13.04 3.73
N SER A 83 -7.87 13.62 3.74
CA SER A 83 -8.20 14.83 2.98
C SER A 83 -7.42 16.08 3.41
N MET A 84 -6.79 16.03 4.59
CA MET A 84 -5.95 17.11 5.12
C MET A 84 -4.49 17.05 4.66
N LEU A 85 -4.10 16.02 3.88
CA LEU A 85 -2.75 15.90 3.35
C LEU A 85 -2.45 16.99 2.32
N LYS A 86 -1.20 17.47 2.33
CA LYS A 86 -0.70 18.39 1.32
C LYS A 86 -0.51 17.65 -0.01
N PRO A 87 -0.56 18.35 -1.16
CA PRO A 87 -0.40 17.72 -2.48
C PRO A 87 0.83 16.82 -2.61
N ALA A 88 1.98 17.23 -2.08
CA ALA A 88 3.21 16.43 -2.12
C ALA A 88 3.13 15.14 -1.30
N GLU A 89 2.33 15.10 -0.23
CA GLU A 89 2.12 13.90 0.59
C GLU A 89 1.13 12.95 -0.09
N VAL A 90 0.10 13.49 -0.76
CA VAL A 90 -0.83 12.73 -1.59
C VAL A 90 -0.10 12.07 -2.76
N GLU A 91 0.72 12.84 -3.48
CA GLU A 91 1.54 12.35 -4.59
C GLU A 91 2.50 11.24 -4.13
N TYR A 92 3.12 11.42 -2.96
CA TYR A 92 3.96 10.38 -2.37
C TYR A 92 3.18 9.09 -2.13
N ILE A 93 2.01 9.15 -1.47
CA ILE A 93 1.23 7.94 -1.17
C ILE A 93 0.70 7.30 -2.44
N ILE A 94 0.26 8.05 -3.44
CA ILE A 94 -0.21 7.47 -4.71
C ILE A 94 0.92 6.70 -5.40
N ASN A 95 2.10 7.31 -5.49
CA ASN A 95 3.26 6.67 -6.10
C ASN A 95 3.80 5.48 -5.28
N ASP A 96 3.63 5.50 -3.96
CA ASP A 96 4.09 4.44 -3.05
C ASP A 96 3.08 3.31 -2.87
N SER A 97 1.79 3.61 -2.95
CA SER A 97 0.73 2.61 -2.80
C SER A 97 0.77 1.57 -3.90
N ASP A 98 1.43 1.85 -5.03
CA ASP A 98 1.61 0.87 -6.09
C ASP A 98 2.58 -0.27 -5.74
N PHE A 99 3.32 -0.17 -4.62
CA PHE A 99 4.16 -1.28 -4.16
C PHE A 99 3.33 -2.42 -3.61
N LYS A 100 3.61 -3.64 -4.09
CA LYS A 100 3.07 -4.87 -3.47
C LYS A 100 3.67 -5.13 -2.08
N VAL A 101 4.82 -4.53 -1.79
CA VAL A 101 5.54 -4.61 -0.51
C VAL A 101 5.88 -3.20 -0.03
N TRP A 102 5.45 -2.83 1.17
CA TRP A 102 5.72 -1.51 1.74
C TRP A 102 7.23 -1.28 1.91
N PRO A 103 7.87 -0.35 1.17
CA PRO A 103 9.33 -0.20 1.20
C PRO A 103 9.88 0.21 2.57
N ALA A 104 9.20 1.13 3.26
CA ALA A 104 9.61 1.57 4.59
C ALA A 104 9.64 0.45 5.64
N GLU A 105 8.83 -0.60 5.52
CA GLU A 105 8.89 -1.75 6.43
C GLU A 105 10.22 -2.49 6.25
N VAL A 106 10.58 -2.76 4.99
CA VAL A 106 11.84 -3.43 4.63
C VAL A 106 13.03 -2.54 5.00
N GLU A 107 12.95 -1.24 4.72
CA GLU A 107 13.97 -0.26 5.13
C GLU A 107 14.16 -0.23 6.63
N HIS A 108 13.08 -0.22 7.42
CA HIS A 108 13.17 -0.24 8.87
C HIS A 108 13.90 -1.48 9.38
N THR A 109 13.57 -2.66 8.87
CA THR A 109 14.32 -3.89 9.20
C THR A 109 15.78 -3.76 8.81
N LEU A 110 16.11 -3.24 7.62
CA LEU A 110 17.49 -3.02 7.20
C LEU A 110 18.23 -2.03 8.11
N TYR A 111 17.57 -0.97 8.58
CA TYR A 111 18.16 0.01 9.49
C TYR A 111 18.50 -0.54 10.89
N GLU A 112 17.86 -1.64 11.31
CA GLU A 112 18.24 -2.34 12.55
C GLU A 112 19.56 -3.10 12.41
N HIS A 113 20.06 -3.32 11.20
CA HIS A 113 21.34 -3.97 10.98
C HIS A 113 22.52 -3.03 11.33
N PRO A 114 23.46 -3.43 12.19
CA PRO A 114 24.51 -2.54 12.68
C PRO A 114 25.46 -2.02 11.60
N ALA A 115 25.63 -2.76 10.50
CA ALA A 115 26.50 -2.39 9.38
C ALA A 115 25.88 -1.36 8.41
N ILE A 116 24.56 -1.12 8.46
CA ILE A 116 23.87 -0.27 7.47
C ILE A 116 23.90 1.19 7.89
N HIS A 117 24.33 2.06 6.97
CA HIS A 117 24.27 3.52 7.12
C HIS A 117 22.99 4.08 6.48
N GLU A 118 22.72 3.70 5.22
CA GLU A 118 21.51 4.07 4.49
C GLU A 118 20.96 2.90 3.70
N ALA A 119 19.63 2.84 3.55
CA ALA A 119 18.94 1.87 2.72
C ALA A 119 17.84 2.56 1.91
N ALA A 120 17.74 2.19 0.63
CA ALA A 120 16.64 2.54 -0.24
C ALA A 120 16.02 1.28 -0.83
N VAL A 121 14.76 1.04 -0.49
CA VAL A 121 13.97 -0.07 -1.03
C VAL A 121 12.97 0.46 -2.03
N PHE A 122 12.84 -0.27 -3.13
CA PHE A 122 11.93 0.05 -4.22
C PHE A 122 11.54 -1.21 -4.99
N GLY A 123 10.36 -1.19 -5.60
CA GLY A 123 9.97 -2.23 -6.55
C GLY A 123 10.56 -1.98 -7.94
N VAL A 124 10.88 -3.08 -8.62
CA VAL A 124 11.33 -3.13 -10.01
C VAL A 124 10.46 -4.13 -10.75
N ALA A 125 10.06 -3.82 -11.99
CA ALA A 125 9.26 -4.72 -12.81
C ALA A 125 9.96 -6.08 -12.99
N ASP A 126 9.21 -7.17 -12.84
CA ASP A 126 9.72 -8.53 -12.94
C ASP A 126 8.77 -9.39 -13.79
N ASP A 127 9.30 -10.05 -14.82
CA ASP A 127 8.50 -10.82 -15.78
C ASP A 127 7.74 -11.99 -15.14
N THR A 128 8.13 -12.44 -13.95
CA THR A 128 7.54 -13.60 -13.26
C THR A 128 6.63 -13.23 -12.09
N ARG A 129 6.83 -12.06 -11.46
CA ARG A 129 6.10 -11.62 -10.25
C ARG A 129 5.34 -10.29 -10.43
N ASP A 130 5.32 -9.76 -11.66
CA ASP A 130 5.04 -8.38 -12.07
C ASP A 130 6.01 -7.35 -11.44
N GLU A 131 6.37 -7.51 -10.17
CA GLU A 131 7.26 -6.62 -9.43
C GLU A 131 8.07 -7.39 -8.38
N CYS A 132 9.37 -7.10 -8.29
CA CYS A 132 10.31 -7.63 -7.29
C CYS A 132 10.88 -6.52 -6.42
N VAL A 133 11.13 -6.82 -5.15
CA VAL A 133 11.73 -5.87 -4.19
C VAL A 133 13.24 -5.80 -4.41
N HIS A 134 13.75 -4.61 -4.72
CA HIS A 134 15.19 -4.33 -4.78
C HIS A 134 15.59 -3.39 -3.65
N ALA A 135 16.83 -3.52 -3.17
CA ALA A 135 17.40 -2.63 -2.16
C ALA A 135 18.80 -2.16 -2.56
N HIS A 136 19.02 -0.84 -2.50
CA HIS A 136 20.35 -0.24 -2.54
C HIS A 136 20.78 0.13 -1.13
N ILE A 137 21.99 -0.27 -0.75
CA ILE A 137 22.48 -0.15 0.63
C ILE A 137 23.84 0.54 0.63
N VAL A 138 23.97 1.52 1.52
CA VAL A 138 25.23 2.17 1.88
C VAL A 138 25.64 1.65 3.25
N LEU A 139 26.86 1.13 3.36
CA LEU A 139 27.40 0.62 4.61
C LEU A 139 28.03 1.73 5.44
N LYS A 140 28.10 1.54 6.76
CA LYS A 140 28.90 2.41 7.62
C LYS A 140 30.39 2.28 7.26
N PRO A 141 31.20 3.34 7.46
CA PRO A 141 32.63 3.30 7.15
C PRO A 141 33.33 2.10 7.82
N GLY A 142 34.14 1.37 7.03
CA GLY A 142 34.92 0.22 7.51
C GLY A 142 34.14 -1.09 7.67
N GLN A 143 32.81 -1.08 7.49
CA GLN A 143 32.01 -2.30 7.50
C GLN A 143 32.10 -3.02 6.16
N LYS A 144 32.11 -4.36 6.20
CA LYS A 144 32.02 -5.23 5.03
C LYS A 144 31.01 -6.32 5.32
N ILE A 145 29.99 -6.41 4.49
CA ILE A 145 28.95 -7.43 4.59
C ILE A 145 28.57 -7.87 3.17
N ALA A 146 28.28 -9.15 2.99
CA ALA A 146 27.82 -9.67 1.71
C ALA A 146 26.31 -9.42 1.52
N PRO A 147 25.83 -9.12 0.31
CA PRO A 147 24.39 -8.99 0.02
C PRO A 147 23.54 -10.19 0.47
N GLU A 148 24.12 -11.39 0.42
CA GLU A 148 23.47 -12.64 0.82
C GLU A 148 23.18 -12.67 2.32
N GLU A 149 24.11 -12.18 3.15
CA GLU A 149 23.95 -12.09 4.61
C GLU A 149 22.82 -11.12 4.98
N LEU A 150 22.71 -9.99 4.26
CA LEU A 150 21.60 -9.05 4.44
C LEU A 150 20.26 -9.66 4.01
N SER A 151 20.26 -10.48 2.96
CA SER A 151 19.07 -11.19 2.52
C SER A 151 18.61 -12.24 3.55
N GLU A 152 19.55 -12.96 4.17
CA GLU A 152 19.27 -13.88 5.29
C GLU A 152 18.77 -13.14 6.52
N TYR A 153 19.39 -12.01 6.86
CA TYR A 153 18.96 -11.15 7.96
C TYR A 153 17.50 -10.70 7.81
N CYS A 154 17.11 -10.27 6.60
CA CYS A 154 15.72 -9.95 6.28
C CYS A 154 14.83 -11.19 6.37
N ARG A 155 15.23 -12.31 5.75
CA ARG A 155 14.43 -13.55 5.72
C ARG A 155 14.14 -14.12 7.11
N ALA A 156 15.01 -13.87 8.09
CA ALA A 156 14.77 -14.23 9.49
C ALA A 156 13.72 -13.34 10.21
N ARG A 157 13.37 -12.17 9.66
CA ARG A 157 12.53 -11.13 10.30
C ARG A 157 11.24 -10.80 9.55
N MET A 158 11.14 -11.18 8.28
CA MET A 158 9.97 -10.89 7.45
C MET A 158 9.59 -12.05 6.53
N ALA A 159 8.37 -12.01 6.00
CA ALA A 159 7.89 -13.00 5.05
C ALA A 159 8.72 -12.99 3.75
N THR A 160 8.92 -14.16 3.13
CA THR A 160 9.83 -14.35 1.99
C THR A 160 9.55 -13.41 0.80
N TYR A 161 8.28 -13.07 0.55
CA TYR A 161 7.93 -12.16 -0.55
C TYR A 161 8.33 -10.70 -0.30
N LYS A 162 8.60 -10.31 0.95
CA LYS A 162 9.06 -8.96 1.32
C LYS A 162 10.58 -8.82 1.27
N VAL A 163 11.29 -9.94 1.35
CA VAL A 163 12.76 -9.95 1.30
C VAL A 163 13.21 -9.42 -0.06
N PRO A 164 14.16 -8.46 -0.09
CA PRO A 164 14.72 -7.99 -1.35
C PRO A 164 15.23 -9.16 -2.19
N ALA A 165 14.71 -9.29 -3.41
CA ALA A 165 15.18 -10.27 -4.39
C ALA A 165 16.60 -9.94 -4.86
N LYS A 166 16.97 -8.65 -4.83
CA LYS A 166 18.31 -8.15 -5.15
C LYS A 166 18.72 -7.07 -4.16
N ILE A 167 19.93 -7.20 -3.63
CA ILE A 167 20.58 -6.19 -2.80
C ILE A 167 21.85 -5.74 -3.51
N THR A 168 21.99 -4.43 -3.72
CA THR A 168 23.17 -3.82 -4.34
C THR A 168 23.83 -2.89 -3.33
N LEU A 169 25.12 -3.11 -3.07
CA LEU A 169 25.91 -2.20 -2.26
C LEU A 169 26.39 -1.03 -3.13
N VAL A 170 26.17 0.19 -2.65
CA VAL A 170 26.55 1.43 -3.35
C VAL A 170 27.28 2.36 -2.38
N ASP A 171 28.14 3.22 -2.94
CA ASP A 171 28.90 4.18 -2.12
C ASP A 171 28.00 5.31 -1.58
N ALA A 172 26.96 5.68 -2.32
CA ALA A 172 25.98 6.69 -1.92
C ALA A 172 24.64 6.48 -2.63
N LEU A 173 23.55 6.89 -1.97
CA LEU A 173 22.23 6.95 -2.58
C LEU A 173 22.04 8.29 -3.31
N PRO A 174 21.38 8.32 -4.48
CA PRO A 174 21.06 9.56 -5.16
C PRO A 174 20.08 10.38 -4.32
N LYS A 175 20.43 11.65 -4.05
CA LYS A 175 19.64 12.55 -3.21
C LYS A 175 19.28 13.83 -3.96
N SER A 176 18.11 14.38 -3.66
CA SER A 176 17.69 15.72 -4.06
C SER A 176 18.48 16.80 -3.30
N ALA A 177 18.36 18.05 -3.73
CA ALA A 177 18.94 19.21 -3.04
C ALA A 177 18.49 19.34 -1.56
N THR A 178 17.34 18.76 -1.20
CA THR A 178 16.84 18.73 0.18
C THR A 178 17.22 17.46 0.94
N GLY A 179 18.14 16.64 0.41
CA GLY A 179 18.62 15.41 1.05
C GLY A 179 17.69 14.20 0.93
N LYS A 180 16.53 14.30 0.26
CA LYS A 180 15.63 13.15 0.05
C LYS A 180 16.19 12.19 -0.98
N VAL A 181 16.17 10.89 -0.69
CA VAL A 181 16.58 9.84 -1.63
C VAL A 181 15.65 9.78 -2.84
N LEU A 182 16.23 9.81 -4.04
CA LEU A 182 15.53 9.79 -5.32
C LEU A 182 15.39 8.36 -5.85
N LYS A 183 14.48 7.58 -5.23
CA LYS A 183 14.25 6.16 -5.57
C LYS A 183 13.92 5.92 -7.04
N ARG A 184 13.30 6.89 -7.73
CA ARG A 184 12.97 6.79 -9.16
C ARG A 184 14.19 6.52 -10.04
N ILE A 185 15.31 7.20 -9.77
CA ILE A 185 16.54 7.07 -10.56
C ILE A 185 17.09 5.63 -10.51
N MET A 186 16.91 4.96 -9.38
CA MET A 186 17.43 3.61 -9.17
C MET A 186 16.55 2.50 -9.77
N ARG A 187 15.32 2.83 -10.18
CA ARG A 187 14.39 1.88 -10.84
C ARG A 187 14.63 1.79 -12.35
N GLU A 188 15.32 2.77 -12.92
CA GLU A 188 15.56 2.91 -14.36
C GLU A 188 16.91 2.29 -14.80
N CYS A 189 17.69 1.72 -13.85
CA CYS A 189 19.00 1.09 -14.05
C CYS A 189 18.95 -0.43 -13.94
#